data_AF-A0A8A1LQ96-F1
#
_entry.id   AF-A0A8A1LQ96-F1
#
_cell.length_a   1.000
_cell.length_b   1.000
_cell.length_c   1.000
_cell.angle_alpha   90.00
_cell.angle_beta   90.00
_cell.angle_gamma   90.00
#
_symmetry.space_group_name_H-M   'P 1'
#
loop_
_entity.id
_entity.type
_entity.pdbx_description
1 polymer ?
#
loop_
_entity_poly.entity_id
_entity_poly.type
_entity_poly.pdbx_seq_one_letter_code
_entity_poly.pdbx_strand_id
1 'polypeptide(L)'
;MIPYPPEELLSIGQSEYAWCEEEMIKASTELGYGRDWHRALEFVKTLRAEQGQQAQLVHDGVLEAIEFVTKQHDLVTVPPLAAKAWKMDMVSPSPEFQSAAFVGGEKMVAAYSTVHMSHESKLASMRTNNIHFSHSTGFHEVIPDHHLQLYMNVRHRTYRALFYTPFWIEGGAMHWEMLFWDKKFPTTPEDKI
;
A
#
# COMPACT_ATOMS: atom_id res chain seq x y z
N MET A 1 24.08 0.72 -2.15
CA MET A 1 24.34 -0.12 -3.34
C MET A 1 24.01 -1.54 -2.93
N ILE A 2 23.16 -2.22 -3.69
CA ILE A 2 22.76 -3.60 -3.41
C ILE A 2 23.90 -4.53 -3.85
N PRO A 3 24.26 -5.57 -3.08
CA PRO A 3 25.39 -6.46 -3.40
C PRO A 3 25.05 -7.54 -4.45
N TYR A 4 24.16 -7.23 -5.40
CA TYR A 4 23.76 -8.14 -6.48
C TYR A 4 24.10 -7.52 -7.84
N PRO A 5 24.64 -8.31 -8.79
CA PRO A 5 24.80 -7.86 -10.16
C PRO A 5 23.42 -7.68 -10.84
N PRO A 6 23.33 -6.81 -11.86
CA PRO A 6 22.06 -6.55 -12.56
C PRO A 6 21.37 -7.82 -13.09
N GLU A 7 22.15 -8.79 -13.59
CA GLU A 7 21.63 -10.04 -14.15
C GLU A 7 20.92 -10.89 -13.09
N GLU A 8 21.43 -10.89 -11.86
CA GLU A 8 20.81 -11.59 -10.74
C GLU A 8 19.51 -10.89 -10.31
N LEU A 9 19.51 -9.55 -10.25
CA LEU A 9 18.28 -8.79 -9.97
C LEU A 9 17.19 -9.02 -11.01
N LEU A 10 17.55 -9.14 -12.30
CA LEU A 10 16.61 -9.49 -13.36
C LEU A 10 16.04 -10.90 -13.17
N SER A 11 16.89 -11.87 -12.83
CA SER A 11 16.47 -13.25 -12.57
C SER A 11 15.52 -13.35 -11.37
N ILE A 12 15.80 -12.59 -10.30
CA ILE A 12 14.91 -12.49 -9.14
C ILE A 12 13.59 -11.86 -9.57
N GLY A 13 13.61 -10.70 -10.24
CA GLY A 13 12.40 -10.03 -10.68
C GLY A 13 11.51 -10.87 -11.60
N GLN A 14 12.09 -11.70 -12.47
CA GLN A 14 11.34 -12.65 -13.29
C GLN A 14 10.68 -13.75 -12.46
N SER A 15 11.36 -14.26 -11.43
CA SER A 15 10.83 -15.30 -10.55
C SER A 15 9.68 -14.73 -9.69
N GLU A 16 9.86 -13.54 -9.12
CA GLU A 16 8.82 -12.86 -8.33
C GLU A 16 7.60 -12.51 -9.20
N TYR A 17 7.82 -12.05 -10.45
CA TYR A 17 6.72 -11.77 -11.37
C TYR A 17 5.90 -13.02 -11.71
N ALA A 18 6.58 -14.15 -11.95
CA ALA A 18 5.90 -15.42 -12.20
C ALA A 18 5.08 -15.87 -10.98
N TRP A 19 5.61 -15.69 -9.77
CA TRP A 19 4.86 -15.96 -8.54
C TRP A 19 3.63 -15.05 -8.41
N CYS A 20 3.76 -13.74 -8.65
CA CYS A 20 2.63 -12.82 -8.65
C CYS A 20 1.54 -13.25 -9.65
N GLU A 21 1.91 -13.64 -10.88
CA GLU A 21 0.94 -14.11 -11.87
C GLU A 21 0.20 -15.38 -11.40
N GLU A 22 0.90 -16.31 -10.76
CA GLU A 22 0.28 -17.51 -10.18
C GLU A 22 -0.71 -17.17 -9.06
N GLU A 23 -0.37 -16.25 -8.16
CA GLU A 23 -1.29 -15.80 -7.11
C GLU A 23 -2.51 -15.05 -7.68
N MET A 24 -2.31 -14.20 -8.69
CA MET A 24 -3.41 -13.55 -9.43
C MET A 24 -4.36 -14.57 -10.06
N ILE A 25 -3.83 -15.64 -10.64
CA ILE A 25 -4.65 -16.73 -11.22
C ILE A 25 -5.42 -17.48 -10.13
N LYS A 26 -4.83 -17.73 -8.95
CA LYS A 26 -5.51 -18.39 -7.83
C LYS A 26 -6.68 -17.54 -7.33
N ALA A 27 -6.44 -16.25 -7.06
CA ALA A 27 -7.48 -15.32 -6.64
C ALA A 27 -8.59 -15.16 -7.71
N SER A 28 -8.21 -15.05 -8.98
CA SER A 28 -9.15 -15.04 -10.11
C SER A 28 -10.02 -16.30 -10.20
N THR A 29 -9.45 -17.46 -9.89
CA THR A 29 -10.18 -18.73 -9.85
C THR A 29 -11.18 -18.76 -8.69
N GLU A 30 -10.79 -18.28 -7.50
CA GLU A 30 -11.68 -18.11 -6.35
C GLU A 30 -12.85 -17.15 -6.67
N LEU A 31 -12.60 -16.10 -7.45
CA LEU A 31 -13.61 -15.15 -7.93
C LEU A 31 -14.53 -15.68 -9.05
N GLY A 32 -14.25 -16.88 -9.59
CA GLY A 32 -15.04 -17.47 -10.67
C GLY A 32 -14.68 -17.00 -12.09
N TYR A 33 -13.57 -16.28 -12.26
CA TYR A 33 -13.02 -15.90 -13.58
C TYR A 33 -12.02 -16.92 -14.13
N GLY A 34 -11.65 -17.94 -13.34
CA GLY A 34 -10.69 -18.97 -13.74
C GLY A 34 -9.32 -18.38 -14.00
N ARG A 35 -8.65 -18.79 -15.09
CA ARG A 35 -7.31 -18.32 -15.44
C ARG A 35 -7.27 -16.91 -16.07
N ASP A 36 -8.43 -16.31 -16.36
CA ASP A 36 -8.51 -14.95 -16.91
C ASP A 36 -8.41 -13.90 -15.79
N TRP A 37 -7.21 -13.80 -15.21
CA TRP A 37 -6.94 -12.90 -14.09
C TRP A 37 -7.05 -11.42 -14.48
N HIS A 38 -6.86 -11.08 -15.76
CA HIS A 38 -7.12 -9.74 -16.26
C HIS A 38 -8.59 -9.36 -16.11
N ARG A 39 -9.52 -10.28 -16.40
CA ARG A 39 -10.95 -10.03 -16.20
C ARG A 39 -11.33 -9.91 -14.73
N ALA A 40 -10.72 -10.71 -13.84
CA ALA A 40 -10.88 -10.56 -12.39
C ALA A 40 -10.38 -9.19 -11.91
N LEU A 41 -9.19 -8.78 -12.35
CA LEU A 41 -8.62 -7.46 -12.07
C LEU A 41 -9.55 -6.33 -12.52
N GLU A 42 -10.12 -6.45 -13.73
CA GLU A 42 -11.07 -5.46 -14.24
C GLU A 42 -12.36 -5.38 -13.43
N PHE A 43 -12.81 -6.51 -12.86
CA PHE A 43 -13.92 -6.55 -11.91
C PHE A 43 -13.55 -5.86 -10.59
N VAL A 44 -12.41 -6.20 -9.98
CA VAL A 44 -11.97 -5.60 -8.69
C VAL A 44 -11.80 -4.09 -8.80
N LYS A 45 -11.30 -3.58 -9.95
CA LYS A 45 -11.24 -2.14 -10.24
C LYS A 45 -12.61 -1.44 -10.20
N THR A 46 -13.73 -2.16 -10.28
CA THR A 46 -15.08 -1.56 -10.15
C THR A 46 -15.54 -1.41 -8.70
N LEU A 47 -14.91 -2.10 -7.75
CA LEU A 47 -15.26 -2.16 -6.33
C LEU A 47 -14.72 -0.95 -5.58
N ARG A 48 -15.31 0.20 -5.86
CA ARG A 48 -14.87 1.51 -5.36
C ARG A 48 -15.64 1.93 -4.11
N ALA A 49 -14.99 2.74 -3.27
CA ALA A 49 -15.68 3.44 -2.20
C ALA A 49 -16.69 4.43 -2.80
N GLU A 50 -17.80 4.64 -2.09
CA GLU A 50 -18.73 5.71 -2.43
C GLU A 50 -18.04 7.07 -2.38
N GLN A 51 -18.57 8.03 -3.13
CA GLN A 51 -18.01 9.38 -3.16
C GLN A 51 -18.04 9.99 -1.76
N GLY A 52 -16.88 10.49 -1.30
CA GLY A 52 -16.72 11.03 0.05
C GLY A 52 -16.31 10.01 1.11
N GLN A 53 -16.36 8.72 0.82
CA GLN A 53 -15.99 7.66 1.79
C GLN A 53 -14.52 7.26 1.72
N GLN A 54 -13.78 7.68 0.69
CA GLN A 54 -12.36 7.28 0.52
C GLN A 54 -11.49 7.66 1.72
N ALA A 55 -11.71 8.84 2.30
CA ALA A 55 -10.93 9.26 3.46
C ALA A 55 -11.16 8.32 4.65
N GLN A 56 -12.43 7.95 4.91
CA GLN A 56 -12.75 7.02 5.98
C GLN A 56 -12.17 5.64 5.72
N LEU A 57 -12.27 5.14 4.47
CA LEU A 57 -11.69 3.86 4.06
C LEU A 57 -10.19 3.79 4.35
N VAL A 58 -9.42 4.78 3.89
CA VAL A 58 -7.97 4.81 4.09
C VAL A 58 -7.63 4.93 5.58
N HIS A 59 -8.36 5.76 6.31
CA HIS A 59 -8.18 5.91 7.75
C HIS A 59 -8.40 4.59 8.50
N ASP A 60 -9.47 3.87 8.17
CA ASP A 60 -9.82 2.61 8.82
C ASP A 60 -8.81 1.51 8.46
N GLY A 61 -8.31 1.48 7.21
CA GLY A 61 -7.21 0.60 6.81
C GLY A 61 -5.93 0.82 7.61
N VAL A 62 -5.58 2.08 7.92
CA VAL A 62 -4.43 2.39 8.80
C VAL A 62 -4.67 1.87 10.21
N LEU A 63 -5.88 2.05 10.76
CA LEU A 63 -6.20 1.54 12.10
C LEU A 63 -6.18 0.01 12.16
N GLU A 64 -6.70 -0.64 11.13
CA GLU A 64 -6.65 -2.10 10.99
C GLU A 64 -5.21 -2.61 10.94
N ALA A 65 -4.35 -1.98 10.15
CA ALA A 65 -2.93 -2.31 10.08
C ALA A 65 -2.22 -2.14 11.43
N ILE A 66 -2.49 -1.05 12.16
CA ILE A 66 -1.94 -0.83 13.51
C ILE A 66 -2.39 -1.95 14.46
N GLU A 67 -3.68 -2.29 14.46
CA GLU A 67 -4.23 -3.37 15.30
C GLU A 67 -3.56 -4.71 14.97
N PHE A 68 -3.42 -5.00 13.68
CA PHE A 68 -2.81 -6.23 13.18
C PHE A 68 -1.38 -6.42 13.68
N VAL A 69 -0.53 -5.40 13.51
CA VAL A 69 0.89 -5.50 13.87
C VAL A 69 1.16 -5.36 15.37
N THR A 70 0.28 -4.72 16.14
CA THR A 70 0.51 -4.48 17.57
C THR A 70 -0.24 -5.43 18.49
N LYS A 71 -1.51 -5.75 18.18
CA LYS A 71 -2.37 -6.53 19.10
C LYS A 71 -2.60 -7.95 18.63
N GLN A 72 -2.78 -8.17 17.34
CA GLN A 72 -3.09 -9.51 16.80
C GLN A 72 -1.82 -10.37 16.67
N HIS A 73 -0.71 -9.76 16.26
CA HIS A 73 0.52 -10.50 15.96
C HIS A 73 1.79 -10.06 16.70
N ASP A 74 1.75 -8.94 17.43
CA ASP A 74 2.89 -8.40 18.20
C ASP A 74 4.22 -8.38 17.41
N LEU A 75 4.18 -7.79 16.21
CA LEU A 75 5.28 -7.79 15.23
C LEU A 75 6.25 -6.62 15.42
N VAL A 76 5.75 -5.50 15.93
CA VAL A 76 6.55 -4.29 16.13
C VAL A 76 5.99 -3.43 17.25
N THR A 77 6.89 -2.81 18.01
CA THR A 77 6.52 -1.81 19.00
C THR A 77 6.28 -0.46 18.31
N VAL A 78 5.04 0.02 18.36
CA VAL A 78 4.66 1.32 17.79
C VAL A 78 4.54 2.36 18.93
N PRO A 79 5.33 3.45 18.92
CA PRO A 79 5.16 4.52 19.89
C PRO A 79 3.74 5.09 19.86
N PRO A 80 3.09 5.34 21.02
CA PRO A 80 1.70 5.84 21.05
C PRO A 80 1.47 7.14 20.29
N LEU A 81 2.51 7.98 20.18
CA LEU A 81 2.44 9.21 19.40
C LEU A 81 2.48 8.93 17.89
N ALA A 82 3.32 7.99 17.42
CA ALA A 82 3.37 7.61 16.01
C ALA A 82 2.04 6.99 15.55
N ALA A 83 1.40 6.18 16.41
CA ALA A 83 0.09 5.59 16.11
C ALA A 83 -1.06 6.62 15.97
N LYS A 84 -0.88 7.87 16.44
CA LYS A 84 -1.95 8.88 16.53
C LYS A 84 -1.65 10.21 15.83
N ALA A 85 -0.39 10.51 15.54
CA ALA A 85 0.05 11.81 15.03
C ALA A 85 0.17 11.85 13.50
N TRP A 86 -0.08 10.75 12.81
CA TRP A 86 -0.17 10.76 11.36
C TRP A 86 -1.38 11.57 10.90
N LYS A 87 -1.25 12.19 9.74
CA LYS A 87 -2.23 13.06 9.12
C LYS A 87 -2.47 12.58 7.70
N MET A 88 -3.70 12.75 7.24
CA MET A 88 -4.07 12.45 5.87
C MET A 88 -4.74 13.65 5.24
N ASP A 89 -4.27 14.04 4.06
CA ASP A 89 -4.93 15.02 3.20
C ASP A 89 -5.56 14.33 1.99
N MET A 90 -6.77 14.74 1.63
CA MET A 90 -7.36 14.37 0.35
C MET A 90 -6.89 15.34 -0.73
N VAL A 91 -6.35 14.81 -1.83
CA VAL A 91 -5.89 15.60 -2.98
C VAL A 91 -6.62 15.23 -4.26
N SER A 92 -6.69 16.18 -5.20
CA SER A 92 -7.12 15.84 -6.56
C SER A 92 -6.03 15.04 -7.25
N PRO A 93 -6.36 13.99 -8.02
CA PRO A 93 -5.37 13.22 -8.76
C PRO A 93 -4.58 14.09 -9.74
N SER A 94 -3.27 13.92 -9.75
CA SER A 94 -2.32 14.62 -10.62
C SER A 94 -1.24 13.63 -11.10
N PRO A 95 -0.38 14.01 -12.08
CA PRO A 95 0.75 13.17 -12.47
C PRO A 95 1.65 12.75 -11.29
N GLU A 96 1.77 13.63 -10.28
CA GLU A 96 2.54 13.39 -9.06
C GLU A 96 1.79 12.52 -8.04
N PHE A 97 0.46 12.59 -8.00
CA PHE A 97 -0.37 11.88 -7.03
C PHE A 97 -1.53 11.16 -7.73
N GLN A 98 -1.27 9.94 -8.21
CA GLN A 98 -2.27 9.09 -8.85
C GLN A 98 -3.00 8.20 -7.85
N SER A 99 -2.33 7.88 -6.74
CA SER A 99 -2.84 7.10 -5.62
C SER A 99 -2.51 7.77 -4.29
N ALA A 100 -2.86 7.10 -3.20
CA ALA A 100 -2.34 7.48 -1.90
C ALA A 100 -0.82 7.27 -1.82
N ALA A 101 -0.16 8.17 -1.10
CA ALA A 101 1.30 8.22 -0.97
C ALA A 101 1.70 8.97 0.31
N PHE A 102 2.78 8.55 0.97
CA PHE A 102 3.41 9.29 2.05
C PHE A 102 4.23 10.43 1.48
N VAL A 103 4.07 11.64 2.02
CA VAL A 103 4.71 12.86 1.48
C VAL A 103 5.74 13.47 2.42
N GLY A 104 6.14 12.74 3.47
CA GLY A 104 7.15 13.20 4.42
C GLY A 104 6.57 13.67 5.76
N GLY A 105 7.40 13.59 6.79
CA GLY A 105 7.09 14.07 8.14
C GLY A 105 6.02 13.23 8.82
N GLU A 106 4.79 13.75 8.87
CA GLU A 106 3.64 13.10 9.50
C GLU A 106 2.45 12.97 8.56
N LYS A 107 2.61 13.31 7.27
CA LYS A 107 1.49 13.42 6.33
C LYS A 107 1.58 12.35 5.24
N MET A 108 0.46 11.65 5.04
CA MET A 108 0.15 10.99 3.79
C MET A 108 -0.89 11.80 3.01
N VAL A 109 -0.93 11.61 1.71
CA VAL A 109 -2.02 12.08 0.85
C VAL A 109 -2.78 10.89 0.31
N ALA A 110 -4.08 11.08 0.07
CA ALA A 110 -4.91 10.12 -0.66
C ALA A 110 -5.53 10.83 -1.86
N ALA A 111 -5.17 10.39 -3.06
CA ALA A 111 -5.72 10.93 -4.30
C ALA A 111 -7.07 10.25 -4.61
N TYR A 112 -8.13 11.02 -4.76
CA TYR A 112 -9.44 10.48 -5.13
C TYR A 112 -10.29 11.45 -5.92
N SER A 113 -11.36 10.94 -6.54
CA SER A 113 -12.25 11.74 -7.38
C SER A 113 -12.83 12.96 -6.64
N THR A 114 -12.76 14.13 -7.28
CA THR A 114 -13.33 15.40 -6.77
C THR A 114 -14.46 15.89 -7.67
N VAL A 115 -15.33 16.75 -7.14
CA VAL A 115 -16.51 17.25 -7.89
C VAL A 115 -16.15 17.98 -9.19
N HIS A 116 -14.96 18.59 -9.26
CA HIS A 116 -14.50 19.39 -10.40
C HIS A 116 -13.88 18.57 -11.55
N MET A 117 -13.65 17.27 -11.33
CA MET A 117 -13.09 16.40 -12.38
C MET A 117 -14.13 16.02 -13.44
N SER A 118 -13.66 15.78 -14.67
CA SER A 118 -14.47 15.19 -15.74
C SER A 118 -15.00 13.82 -15.31
N HIS A 119 -16.12 13.39 -15.90
CA HIS A 119 -16.70 12.09 -15.55
C HIS A 119 -15.71 10.94 -15.78
N GLU A 120 -15.00 10.96 -16.90
CA GLU A 120 -13.98 9.96 -17.24
C GLU A 120 -12.83 9.94 -16.22
N SER A 121 -12.27 11.10 -15.87
CA SER A 121 -11.17 11.17 -14.89
C SER A 121 -11.62 10.72 -13.49
N LYS A 122 -12.87 11.00 -13.11
CA LYS A 122 -13.45 10.48 -11.85
C LYS A 122 -13.45 8.95 -11.86
N LEU A 123 -13.96 8.34 -12.93
CA LEU A 123 -14.00 6.89 -13.07
C LEU A 123 -12.61 6.27 -13.04
N ALA A 124 -11.64 6.85 -13.77
CA ALA A 124 -10.26 6.39 -13.76
C ALA A 124 -9.64 6.43 -12.36
N SER A 125 -9.78 7.55 -11.64
CA SER A 125 -9.25 7.70 -10.28
C SER A 125 -9.87 6.70 -9.29
N MET A 126 -11.19 6.51 -9.35
CA MET A 126 -11.88 5.55 -8.47
C MET A 126 -11.52 4.10 -8.78
N ARG A 127 -11.13 3.79 -10.02
CA ARG A 127 -10.67 2.45 -10.41
C ARG A 127 -9.28 2.13 -9.86
N THR A 128 -8.37 3.10 -9.91
CA THR A 128 -7.02 2.97 -9.34
C THR A 128 -7.03 2.93 -7.82
N ASN A 129 -7.91 3.70 -7.18
CA ASN A 129 -8.00 3.83 -5.72
C ASN A 129 -9.23 3.10 -5.17
N ASN A 130 -9.51 1.92 -5.69
CA ASN A 130 -10.66 1.12 -5.27
C ASN A 130 -10.46 0.56 -3.84
N ILE A 131 -11.49 -0.08 -3.28
CA ILE A 131 -11.51 -0.54 -1.89
C ILE A 131 -10.32 -1.46 -1.59
N HIS A 132 -10.06 -2.40 -2.48
CA HIS A 132 -9.06 -3.45 -2.28
C HIS A 132 -7.64 -2.95 -2.56
N PHE A 133 -7.43 -2.13 -3.61
CA PHE A 133 -6.10 -1.58 -3.89
C PHE A 133 -5.65 -0.56 -2.85
N SER A 134 -6.60 0.07 -2.15
CA SER A 134 -6.29 1.01 -1.07
C SER A 134 -5.94 0.30 0.23
N HIS A 135 -6.14 -1.03 0.32
CA HIS A 135 -5.95 -1.79 1.55
C HIS A 135 -4.48 -1.81 1.98
N SER A 136 -3.55 -1.88 1.02
CA SER A 136 -2.11 -1.89 1.30
C SER A 136 -1.52 -0.53 1.65
N THR A 137 -2.16 0.55 1.20
CA THR A 137 -1.70 1.92 1.45
C THR A 137 -1.50 2.18 2.94
N GLY A 138 -2.40 1.70 3.80
CA GLY A 138 -2.33 2.00 5.24
C GLY A 138 -1.04 1.49 5.89
N PHE A 139 -0.64 0.26 5.56
CA PHE A 139 0.56 -0.36 6.12
C PHE A 139 1.85 -0.02 5.38
N HIS A 140 1.78 0.27 4.09
CA HIS A 140 2.91 0.78 3.30
C HIS A 140 3.29 2.20 3.75
N GLU A 141 2.32 3.11 3.75
CA GLU A 141 2.57 4.54 3.88
C GLU A 141 2.63 5.02 5.35
N VAL A 142 2.00 4.28 6.28
CA VAL A 142 1.82 4.74 7.65
C VAL A 142 2.47 3.80 8.67
N ILE A 143 1.73 2.88 9.25
CA ILE A 143 2.23 1.92 10.24
C ILE A 143 1.99 0.52 9.67
N PRO A 144 3.03 -0.32 9.57
CA PRO A 144 4.30 -0.24 10.27
C PRO A 144 5.47 0.40 9.51
N ASP A 145 5.32 0.87 8.27
CA ASP A 145 6.46 1.38 7.50
C ASP A 145 6.60 2.90 7.43
N HIS A 146 6.40 3.57 6.29
CA HIS A 146 7.02 4.87 6.00
C HIS A 146 6.87 5.92 7.12
N HIS A 147 5.67 6.08 7.69
CA HIS A 147 5.49 6.98 8.84
C HIS A 147 6.30 6.53 10.05
N LEU A 148 6.23 5.26 10.46
CA LEU A 148 7.03 4.74 11.58
C LEU A 148 8.53 4.83 11.32
N GLN A 149 8.97 4.41 10.13
CA GLN A 149 10.38 4.38 9.75
C GLN A 149 10.97 5.78 9.83
N LEU A 150 10.30 6.78 9.24
CA LEU A 150 10.76 8.17 9.27
C LEU A 150 10.59 8.79 10.65
N TYR A 151 9.52 8.46 11.39
CA TYR A 151 9.35 8.86 12.78
C TYR A 151 10.55 8.43 13.65
N MET A 152 11.04 7.20 13.45
CA MET A 152 12.18 6.67 14.21
C MET A 152 13.51 7.25 13.72
N ASN A 153 13.70 7.42 12.41
CA ASN A 153 14.95 7.92 11.82
C ASN A 153 15.32 9.34 12.32
N VAL A 154 14.33 10.21 12.54
CA VAL A 154 14.57 11.58 13.04
C VAL A 154 14.81 11.63 14.56
N ARG A 155 14.62 10.52 15.28
CA ARG A 155 14.75 10.44 16.75
C ARG A 155 15.93 9.60 17.21
N HIS A 156 16.40 8.68 16.39
CA HIS A 156 17.45 7.74 16.76
C HIS A 156 18.59 7.75 15.76
N ARG A 157 19.81 8.00 16.26
CA ARG A 157 21.05 7.96 15.46
C ARG A 157 20.92 8.78 14.16
N THR A 158 20.44 10.01 14.29
CA THR A 158 20.09 10.92 13.18
C THR A 158 21.24 11.18 12.20
N TYR A 159 22.49 11.04 12.64
CA TYR A 159 23.68 11.06 11.78
C TYR A 159 23.63 10.04 10.63
N ARG A 160 22.80 9.00 10.73
CA ARG A 160 22.61 7.99 9.67
C ARG A 160 21.83 8.52 8.45
N ALA A 161 21.19 9.69 8.54
CA ALA A 161 20.49 10.30 7.41
C ALA A 161 21.39 10.49 6.17
N LEU A 162 22.72 10.64 6.38
CA LEU A 162 23.71 10.71 5.31
C LEU A 162 23.80 9.45 4.44
N PHE A 163 23.28 8.32 4.92
CA PHE A 163 23.30 7.03 4.23
C PHE A 163 21.92 6.66 3.66
N TYR A 164 21.07 7.67 3.39
CA TYR A 164 19.77 7.47 2.76
C TYR A 164 19.90 6.67 1.46
N THR A 165 18.97 5.73 1.26
CA THR A 165 18.83 4.98 0.02
C THR A 165 17.38 4.57 -0.17
N PRO A 166 16.82 4.71 -1.39
CA PRO A 166 15.44 4.30 -1.66
C PRO A 166 15.23 2.80 -1.40
N PHE A 167 16.26 1.97 -1.59
CA PHE A 167 16.18 0.54 -1.31
C PHE A 167 15.91 0.22 0.17
N TRP A 168 16.35 1.08 1.10
CA TRP A 168 16.06 0.90 2.52
C TRP A 168 14.63 1.38 2.88
N ILE A 169 14.19 2.47 2.25
CA ILE A 169 12.86 3.04 2.52
C ILE A 169 11.79 2.16 1.88
N GLU A 170 11.80 2.05 0.55
CA GLU A 170 10.82 1.29 -0.23
C GLU A 170 10.92 -0.22 0.02
N GLY A 171 12.14 -0.74 0.23
CA GLY A 171 12.33 -2.14 0.57
C GLY A 171 11.81 -2.48 1.98
N GLY A 172 11.79 -1.51 2.90
CA GLY A 172 11.16 -1.65 4.21
C GLY A 172 9.64 -1.80 4.08
N ALA A 173 9.01 -0.91 3.32
CA ALA A 173 7.58 -0.98 3.04
C ALA A 173 7.20 -2.30 2.37
N MET A 174 7.88 -2.66 1.27
CA MET A 174 7.65 -3.91 0.55
C MET A 174 7.82 -5.15 1.45
N HIS A 175 8.80 -5.15 2.35
CA HIS A 175 8.98 -6.24 3.32
C HIS A 175 7.76 -6.40 4.23
N TRP A 176 7.17 -5.29 4.70
CA TRP A 176 5.95 -5.34 5.49
C TRP A 176 4.75 -5.83 4.68
N GLU A 177 4.60 -5.41 3.43
CA GLU A 177 3.51 -5.93 2.56
C GLU A 177 3.56 -7.46 2.45
N MET A 178 4.76 -8.01 2.19
CA MET A 178 4.95 -9.46 2.11
C MET A 178 4.70 -10.15 3.45
N LEU A 179 5.07 -9.54 4.57
CA LEU A 179 4.79 -10.10 5.90
C LEU A 179 3.28 -10.12 6.22
N PHE A 180 2.55 -9.09 5.79
CA PHE A 180 1.08 -9.05 5.89
C PHE A 180 0.45 -10.15 5.03
N TRP A 181 0.93 -10.32 3.80
CA TRP A 181 0.52 -11.40 2.90
C TRP A 181 0.72 -12.80 3.53
N ASP A 182 1.92 -13.06 4.07
CA ASP A 182 2.26 -14.34 4.69
C ASP A 182 1.39 -14.65 5.90
N LYS A 183 1.01 -13.61 6.66
CA LYS A 183 0.12 -13.70 7.82
C LYS A 183 -1.36 -13.68 7.48
N LYS A 184 -1.72 -13.73 6.20
CA LYS A 184 -3.10 -13.82 5.71
C LYS A 184 -3.94 -12.59 6.08
N PHE A 185 -3.32 -11.41 6.04
CA PHE A 185 -4.03 -10.14 6.15
C PHE A 185 -5.09 -9.94 5.05
N PRO A 186 -4.80 -10.15 3.74
CA PRO A 186 -5.85 -10.17 2.73
C PRO A 186 -6.74 -11.40 2.95
N THR A 187 -8.01 -11.16 3.26
CA THR A 187 -8.95 -12.23 3.67
C THR A 187 -9.86 -12.69 2.53
N THR A 188 -10.08 -11.84 1.54
CA THR A 188 -10.90 -12.12 0.36
C THR A 188 -10.03 -12.27 -0.88
N PRO A 189 -10.49 -12.98 -1.94
CA PRO A 189 -9.75 -13.01 -3.19
C PRO A 189 -9.69 -11.64 -3.88
N GLU A 190 -10.61 -10.72 -3.61
CA GLU A 190 -10.51 -9.33 -4.05
C GLU A 190 -9.33 -8.59 -3.39
N ASP A 191 -9.09 -8.79 -2.09
CA ASP A 191 -7.93 -8.19 -1.39
C ASP A 191 -6.59 -8.76 -1.89
N LYS A 192 -6.61 -9.96 -2.46
CA LYS A 192 -5.42 -10.62 -3.01
C LYS A 192 -5.05 -10.12 -4.43
N ILE A 193 -5.96 -9.44 -5.12
CA ILE A 193 -5.85 -8.94 -6.50
C ILE A 193 -5.34 -7.50 -6.50
#